data_AF-A0AAW2RN59-F1
#
_entry.id   AF-A0AAW2RN59-F1
#
_cell.length_a   1.000
_cell.length_b   1.000
_cell.length_c   1.000
_cell.angle_alpha   90.00
_cell.angle_beta   90.00
_cell.angle_gamma   90.00
#
_symmetry.space_group_name_H-M   'P 1'
#
loop_
_entity.id
_entity.type
_entity.pdbx_description
1 polymer ?
#
loop_
_entity_poly.entity_id
_entity_poly.type
_entity_poly.pdbx_seq_one_letter_code
_entity_poly.pdbx_strand_id
1 'polypeptide(L)'
;MLGVGTVVPQLMGEKLYGLSVKDLQRLENQLEMSLRGVRKKKDQILSEEIQELSRKGNFIHQENVELYEKVKLIEQENMELYRKAYGARDVSAANATGFAANHGFTVSRDVHGPIQLQLSPPAPQNSETAETATESR
;
A
#
# COMPACT_ATOMS: atom_id res chain seq x y z
N MET A 1 1.40 4.64 41.80
CA MET A 1 0.32 4.90 40.82
C MET A 1 0.51 6.30 40.28
N LEU A 2 0.71 6.42 38.96
CA LEU A 2 0.95 7.69 38.28
C LEU A 2 -0.28 8.58 38.39
N GLY A 3 -0.08 9.81 38.87
CA GLY A 3 -1.14 10.79 39.06
C GLY A 3 -1.85 11.09 37.74
N VAL A 4 -3.17 10.96 37.76
CA VAL A 4 -4.05 11.39 36.68
C VAL A 4 -3.76 12.87 36.44
N GLY A 5 -3.20 13.19 35.28
CA GLY A 5 -2.95 14.57 34.88
C GLY A 5 -4.27 15.31 34.81
N THR A 6 -4.60 16.05 35.86
CA THR A 6 -5.75 16.93 35.86
C THR A 6 -5.50 18.01 34.81
N VAL A 7 -6.28 17.97 33.73
CA VAL A 7 -6.26 19.00 32.71
C VAL A 7 -6.68 20.32 33.39
N VAL A 8 -5.86 21.35 33.26
CA VAL A 8 -6.15 22.66 33.85
C VAL A 8 -7.37 23.24 33.10
N PRO A 9 -8.49 23.56 33.78
CA PRO A 9 -9.74 23.99 33.13
C PRO A 9 -9.53 25.18 32.15
N GLN A 10 -8.65 26.09 32.53
CA GLN A 10 -8.29 27.26 31.70
C GLN A 10 -7.65 26.87 30.37
N LEU A 11 -6.86 25.79 30.32
CA LEU A 11 -6.29 25.29 29.06
C LEU A 11 -7.35 24.72 28.11
N MET A 12 -8.54 24.39 28.62
CA MET A 12 -9.70 23.98 27.83
C MET A 12 -10.69 25.12 27.57
N GLY A 13 -10.35 26.35 27.97
CA GLY A 13 -11.23 27.51 27.85
C GLY A 13 -12.30 27.63 28.94
N GLU A 14 -12.18 26.87 30.02
CA GLU A 14 -13.11 26.92 31.16
C GLU A 14 -12.59 27.85 32.27
N LYS A 15 -13.51 28.37 33.09
CA LYS A 15 -13.20 29.23 34.27
C LYS A 15 -12.28 30.41 33.95
N LEU A 16 -12.55 31.09 32.83
CA LEU A 16 -11.78 32.27 32.39
C LEU A 16 -12.20 33.57 33.10
N TYR A 17 -13.32 33.55 33.83
CA TYR A 17 -13.79 34.70 34.59
C TYR A 17 -12.75 35.10 35.66
N GLY A 18 -12.51 36.40 35.81
CA GLY A 18 -11.53 36.93 36.76
C GLY A 18 -10.08 36.95 36.26
N LEU A 19 -9.79 36.45 35.05
CA LEU A 19 -8.49 36.64 34.41
C LEU A 19 -8.37 38.06 33.84
N SER A 20 -7.17 38.64 33.93
CA SER A 20 -6.87 39.90 33.25
C SER A 20 -6.68 39.67 31.75
N VAL A 21 -6.78 40.74 30.96
CA VAL A 21 -6.45 40.68 29.51
C VAL A 21 -5.04 40.14 29.26
N LYS A 22 -4.08 40.48 30.13
CA LYS A 22 -2.70 39.98 30.04
C LYS A 22 -2.62 38.46 30.29
N ASP A 23 -3.39 37.94 31.23
CA ASP A 23 -3.42 36.51 31.53
C ASP A 23 -4.09 35.72 30.41
N LEU A 24 -5.17 36.25 29.83
CA LEU A 24 -5.83 35.66 28.66
C LEU A 24 -4.90 35.62 27.45
N GLN A 25 -4.17 36.71 27.17
CA GLN A 25 -3.19 36.72 26.08
C GLN A 25 -2.07 35.70 26.31
N ARG A 26 -1.60 35.56 27.55
CA ARG A 26 -0.57 34.56 27.88
C ARG A 26 -1.09 33.13 27.65
N LEU A 27 -2.32 32.86 28.06
CA LEU A 27 -2.98 31.58 27.91
C LEU A 27 -3.17 31.23 26.41
N GLU A 28 -3.65 32.19 25.61
CA GLU A 28 -3.79 32.04 24.17
C GLU A 28 -2.45 31.72 23.50
N ASN A 29 -1.40 32.50 23.79
CA ASN A 29 -0.07 32.27 23.23
C ASN A 29 0.48 30.88 23.61
N GLN A 30 0.27 30.45 24.86
CA GLN A 30 0.69 29.12 25.33
C GLN A 30 -0.03 28.00 24.58
N LEU A 31 -1.34 28.12 24.38
CA LEU A 31 -2.14 27.14 23.64
C LEU A 31 -1.76 27.12 22.17
N GLU A 32 -1.55 28.29 21.55
CA GLU A 32 -1.13 28.40 20.15
C GLU A 32 0.23 27.73 19.92
N MET A 33 1.21 28.02 20.76
CA MET A 33 2.54 27.42 20.67
C MET A 33 2.50 25.91 20.87
N SER A 34 1.75 25.44 21.88
CA SER A 34 1.62 24.01 22.16
C SER A 34 0.91 23.27 21.03
N LEU A 35 -0.20 23.80 20.53
CA LEU A 35 -0.96 23.21 19.42
C LEU A 35 -0.14 23.15 18.14
N ARG A 36 0.63 24.20 17.84
CA ARG A 36 1.57 24.22 16.71
C ARG A 36 2.63 23.14 16.85
N GLY A 37 3.19 22.96 18.06
CA GLY A 37 4.14 21.90 18.36
C GLY A 37 3.55 20.50 18.17
N VAL A 38 2.35 20.26 18.71
CA VAL A 38 1.63 18.98 18.56
C VAL A 38 1.34 18.68 17.09
N ARG A 39 0.82 19.65 16.33
CA ARG A 39 0.57 19.50 14.89
C ARG A 39 1.83 19.15 14.13
N LYS A 40 2.90 19.93 14.33
CA LYS A 40 4.21 19.66 13.70
C LYS A 40 4.73 18.27 14.01
N LYS A 41 4.63 17.82 15.27
CA LYS A 41 5.11 16.49 15.66
C LYS A 41 4.24 15.39 15.07
N LYS A 42 2.91 15.56 15.04
CA LYS A 42 1.98 14.63 14.40
C LYS A 42 2.29 14.50 12.91
N ASP A 43 2.45 15.62 12.21
CA ASP A 43 2.74 15.63 10.78
C ASP A 43 4.09 14.99 10.46
N GLN A 44 5.11 15.26 11.29
CA GLN A 44 6.41 14.60 11.19
C GLN A 44 6.29 13.07 11.34
N ILE A 45 5.65 12.59 12.42
CA ILE A 45 5.51 11.14 12.66
C ILE A 45 4.75 10.47 11.51
N LEU A 46 3.63 11.06 11.08
CA LEU A 46 2.83 10.50 9.99
C LEU A 46 3.62 10.47 8.67
N SER A 47 4.37 11.53 8.38
CA SER A 47 5.21 11.56 7.18
C SER A 47 6.34 10.53 7.24
N GLU A 48 6.96 10.33 8.40
CA GLU A 48 8.00 9.32 8.61
C GLU A 48 7.42 7.91 8.41
N GLU A 49 6.26 7.62 9.01
CA GLU A 49 5.56 6.33 8.88
C GLU A 49 5.17 6.03 7.42
N ILE A 50 4.62 7.02 6.70
CA ILE A 50 4.26 6.86 5.28
C ILE A 50 5.50 6.52 4.44
N GLN A 51 6.62 7.21 4.68
CA GLN A 51 7.87 6.95 3.97
C GLN A 51 8.43 5.55 4.28
N GLU A 52 8.39 5.13 5.54
CA GLU A 52 8.85 3.81 5.96
C GLU A 52 8.01 2.70 5.32
N LEU A 53 6.68 2.81 5.41
CA LEU A 53 5.76 1.85 4.79
C LEU A 53 5.92 1.79 3.28
N SER A 54 6.10 2.93 2.61
CA SER A 54 6.35 2.98 1.17
C SER A 54 7.66 2.27 0.80
N ARG A 55 8.75 2.50 1.53
CA ARG A 55 10.04 1.81 1.31
C ARG A 55 9.89 0.30 1.50
N LYS A 56 9.23 -0.13 2.57
CA LYS A 56 8.99 -1.55 2.85
C LYS A 56 8.12 -2.20 1.76
N GLY A 57 7.06 -1.51 1.32
CA GLY A 57 6.21 -1.96 0.23
C GLY A 57 6.98 -2.16 -1.07
N ASN A 58 7.82 -1.19 -1.44
CA ASN A 58 8.66 -1.27 -2.64
C ASN A 58 9.68 -2.43 -2.55
N PHE A 59 10.30 -2.62 -1.38
CA PHE A 59 11.25 -3.71 -1.17
C PHE A 59 10.59 -5.08 -1.32
N ILE A 60 9.44 -5.29 -0.67
CA ILE A 60 8.69 -6.55 -0.77
C ILE A 60 8.20 -6.78 -2.21
N HIS A 61 7.75 -5.73 -2.89
CA HIS A 61 7.34 -5.84 -4.29
C HIS A 61 8.49 -6.29 -5.18
N GLN A 62 9.68 -5.70 -5.02
CA GLN A 62 10.88 -6.08 -5.77
C GLN A 62 11.26 -7.54 -5.51
N GLU A 63 11.28 -7.97 -4.26
CA GLU A 63 11.57 -9.37 -3.89
C GLU A 63 10.55 -10.33 -4.50
N ASN A 64 9.26 -9.99 -4.48
CA ASN A 64 8.21 -10.81 -5.09
C ASN A 64 8.37 -10.95 -6.60
N VAL A 65 8.77 -9.88 -7.30
CA VAL A 65 9.05 -9.93 -8.74
C VAL A 65 10.21 -10.89 -9.02
N GLU A 66 11.31 -10.77 -8.28
CA GLU A 66 12.46 -11.66 -8.44
C GLU A 66 12.13 -13.13 -8.13
N LEU A 67 11.32 -13.38 -7.10
CA LEU A 67 10.86 -14.73 -6.78
C LEU A 67 9.97 -15.29 -7.89
N TYR A 68 9.07 -14.49 -8.45
CA TYR A 68 8.21 -14.91 -9.55
C TYR A 68 9.03 -15.29 -10.80
N GLU A 69 10.05 -14.50 -11.13
CA GLU A 69 10.96 -14.82 -12.23
C GLU A 69 11.73 -16.12 -11.99
N LYS A 70 12.23 -16.35 -10.77
CA LYS A 70 12.89 -17.61 -10.41
C LYS A 70 11.97 -18.81 -10.54
N VAL A 71 10.73 -18.72 -10.06
CA VAL A 71 9.74 -19.79 -10.20
C VAL A 71 9.48 -20.09 -11.68
N LYS A 72 9.31 -19.05 -12.51
CA LYS A 72 9.08 -19.21 -13.94
C LYS A 72 10.26 -19.92 -14.64
N LEU A 73 11.50 -19.62 -14.25
CA LEU A 73 12.68 -20.30 -14.78
C LEU A 73 12.72 -21.79 -14.36
N ILE A 74 12.41 -22.08 -13.10
CA ILE A 74 12.34 -23.46 -12.59
C ILE A 74 11.25 -24.26 -13.31
N GLU A 75 10.08 -23.67 -13.54
CA GLU A 75 8.99 -24.30 -14.29
C GLU A 75 9.42 -24.63 -15.72
N GLN A 76 10.12 -23.72 -16.40
CA GLN A 76 10.67 -23.95 -17.73
C GLN A 76 11.69 -25.08 -17.75
N GLU A 77 12.66 -25.06 -16.83
CA GLU A 77 13.68 -26.11 -16.72
C GLU A 77 13.05 -27.47 -16.42
N ASN A 78 12.09 -27.52 -15.48
CA ASN A 78 11.35 -28.73 -15.16
C ASN A 78 10.63 -29.28 -16.39
N MET A 79 9.96 -28.44 -17.17
CA MET A 79 9.31 -28.86 -18.42
C MET A 79 10.31 -29.43 -19.43
N GLU A 80 11.49 -28.84 -19.56
CA GLU A 80 12.55 -29.38 -20.41
C GLU A 80 13.07 -30.73 -19.92
N LEU A 81 13.26 -30.89 -18.61
CA LEU A 81 13.69 -32.14 -18.00
C LEU A 81 12.64 -33.24 -18.17
N TYR A 82 11.35 -32.94 -17.94
CA TYR A 82 10.25 -33.86 -18.22
C TYR A 82 10.22 -34.28 -19.69
N ARG A 83 10.39 -33.33 -20.62
CA ARG A 83 10.51 -33.63 -22.05
C ARG A 83 11.71 -34.54 -22.35
N LYS A 84 12.88 -34.31 -21.73
CA LYS A 84 14.07 -35.15 -21.95
C LYS A 84 13.91 -36.55 -21.35
N ALA A 85 13.31 -36.67 -20.16
CA ALA A 85 13.15 -37.94 -19.46
C ALA A 85 12.07 -38.85 -20.08
N TYR A 86 10.99 -38.26 -20.62
CA TYR A 86 9.82 -39.00 -21.11
C TYR A 86 9.51 -38.79 -22.59
N GLY A 87 10.17 -37.85 -23.28
CA GLY A 87 9.89 -37.49 -24.68
C GLY A 87 10.51 -38.41 -25.74
N ALA A 88 11.10 -39.54 -25.35
CA ALA A 88 11.58 -40.59 -26.26
C ALA A 88 10.56 -41.74 -26.43
N ARG A 89 9.27 -41.43 -26.43
CA ARG A 89 8.19 -42.31 -26.90
C ARG A 89 7.45 -41.59 -28.02
N ASP A 90 8.07 -41.53 -29.20
CA ASP A 90 7.39 -41.59 -30.49
C ASP A 90 8.42 -41.36 -31.60
N VAL A 91 9.21 -42.41 -31.85
CA VAL A 91 9.81 -42.63 -33.18
C VAL A 91 9.04 -43.74 -33.86
N SER A 92 7.71 -43.56 -34.04
CA SER A 92 6.91 -44.29 -35.04
C SER A 92 5.44 -43.85 -34.99
N ALA A 93 5.13 -42.67 -35.51
CA ALA A 93 3.79 -42.37 -36.00
C ALA A 93 3.88 -41.29 -37.08
N ALA A 94 4.21 -41.72 -38.28
CA ALA A 94 3.94 -40.94 -39.47
C ALA A 94 2.44 -40.56 -39.48
N ASN A 95 2.17 -39.28 -39.76
CA ASN A 95 0.88 -38.74 -40.19
C ASN A 95 -0.16 -38.47 -39.08
N ALA A 96 -0.12 -37.27 -38.48
CA ALA A 96 -1.33 -36.58 -38.04
C ALA A 96 -1.10 -35.06 -38.02
N THR A 97 -1.51 -34.43 -39.11
CA THR A 97 -1.81 -33.00 -39.17
C THR A 97 -2.93 -32.64 -38.19
N GLY A 98 -2.74 -31.55 -37.42
CA GLY A 98 -3.65 -31.10 -36.35
C GLY A 98 -3.30 -31.82 -35.05
N PHE A 99 -2.81 -31.18 -33.99
CA PHE A 99 -3.55 -30.21 -33.20
C PHE A 99 -2.58 -29.18 -32.57
N ALA A 100 -2.46 -28.02 -33.20
CA ALA A 100 -2.27 -26.78 -32.46
C ALA A 100 -3.64 -26.43 -31.85
N ALA A 101 -3.98 -27.02 -30.71
CA ALA A 101 -5.16 -26.60 -29.96
C ALA A 101 -4.95 -26.88 -28.47
N ASN A 102 -4.97 -25.77 -27.72
CA ASN A 102 -5.39 -25.68 -26.34
C ASN A 102 -4.43 -26.20 -25.27
N HIS A 103 -3.86 -25.23 -24.56
CA HIS A 103 -3.82 -25.20 -23.11
C HIS A 103 -4.79 -26.20 -22.45
N GLY A 104 -4.25 -27.13 -21.67
CA GLY A 104 -5.04 -27.95 -20.73
C GLY A 104 -4.77 -29.44 -20.84
N PHE A 105 -3.67 -29.92 -20.24
CA PHE A 105 -3.58 -31.33 -19.88
C PHE A 105 -4.17 -31.53 -18.48
N THR A 106 -5.39 -32.08 -18.46
CA THR A 106 -6.17 -32.42 -17.29
C THR A 106 -5.68 -33.75 -16.68
N VAL A 107 -5.09 -33.70 -15.49
CA VAL A 107 -5.07 -34.85 -14.57
C VAL A 107 -5.53 -34.37 -13.20
N SER A 108 -6.71 -34.87 -12.82
CA SER A 108 -7.29 -34.98 -11.48
C SER A 108 -7.48 -33.71 -10.63
N ARG A 109 -8.77 -33.34 -10.51
CA ARG A 109 -9.38 -32.43 -9.55
C ARG A 109 -8.81 -32.64 -8.13
N ASP A 110 -8.08 -31.66 -7.60
CA ASP A 110 -8.44 -30.92 -6.38
C ASP A 110 -7.38 -29.87 -6.01
N VAL A 111 -7.87 -28.69 -5.61
CA VAL A 111 -7.18 -27.55 -4.96
C VAL A 111 -6.53 -26.50 -5.89
N HIS A 112 -7.36 -25.51 -6.26
CA HIS A 112 -7.08 -24.12 -6.65
C HIS A 112 -6.27 -23.85 -7.94
N GLY A 113 -6.97 -23.30 -8.94
CA GLY A 113 -6.34 -22.69 -10.12
C GLY A 113 -5.49 -21.45 -9.77
N PRO A 114 -4.63 -21.00 -10.69
CA PRO A 114 -3.70 -19.90 -10.42
C PRO A 114 -4.47 -18.63 -10.06
N ILE A 115 -4.24 -18.11 -8.84
CA ILE A 115 -4.81 -16.84 -8.40
C ILE A 115 -4.14 -15.74 -9.20
N GLN A 116 -4.84 -15.22 -10.21
CA GLN A 116 -4.44 -14.05 -10.96
C GLN A 116 -4.69 -12.80 -10.11
N LEU A 117 -3.72 -12.41 -9.28
CA LEU A 117 -3.74 -11.14 -8.57
C LEU A 117 -3.39 -10.02 -9.55
N GLN A 118 -4.40 -9.49 -10.24
CA GLN A 118 -4.23 -8.26 -11.01
C GLN A 118 -4.03 -7.09 -10.03
N LEU A 119 -2.90 -6.39 -10.17
CA LEU A 119 -2.68 -5.10 -9.52
C LEU A 119 -3.68 -4.10 -10.11
N SER A 120 -4.60 -3.61 -9.27
CA SER A 120 -5.51 -2.53 -9.67
C SER A 120 -4.68 -1.34 -10.16
N PRO A 121 -4.98 -0.77 -11.35
CA PRO A 121 -4.28 0.42 -11.80
C PRO A 121 -4.53 1.60 -10.84
N PRO A 122 -3.55 2.50 -10.64
CA PRO A 122 -3.71 3.64 -9.77
C PRO A 122 -4.89 4.49 -10.26
N ALA A 123 -5.87 4.71 -9.39
CA ALA A 123 -7.02 5.56 -9.70
C ALA A 123 -6.52 6.98 -10.06
N PRO A 124 -7.04 7.60 -11.14
CA PRO A 124 -6.64 8.95 -11.49
C PRO A 124 -7.03 9.90 -10.36
N GLN A 125 -6.01 10.55 -9.78
CA GLN A 125 -6.21 11.70 -8.91
C GLN A 125 -6.66 12.86 -9.80
N ASN A 126 -7.96 13.12 -9.84
CA ASN A 126 -8.48 14.37 -10.36
C ASN A 126 -8.11 15.49 -9.37
N SER A 127 -6.98 16.13 -9.62
CA SER A 127 -6.72 17.49 -9.17
C SER A 127 -7.56 18.42 -10.04
N GLU A 128 -8.76 18.78 -9.60
CA GLU A 128 -9.50 19.91 -10.16
C GLU A 128 -9.49 21.05 -9.14
N THR A 129 -8.31 21.67 -8.99
CA THR A 129 -8.22 23.08 -8.62
C THR A 129 -8.61 23.88 -9.86
N ALA A 130 -9.89 24.25 -9.93
CA ALA A 130 -10.36 25.32 -10.81
C ALA A 130 -10.75 26.51 -9.93
N GLU A 131 -9.74 27.33 -9.61
CA GLU A 131 -9.98 28.75 -9.34
C GLU A 131 -10.57 29.37 -10.61
N THR A 132 -11.79 29.89 -10.55
CA THR A 132 -12.13 31.10 -11.31
C THR A 132 -13.05 31.97 -10.48
N ALA A 133 -12.56 33.18 -10.22
CA ALA A 133 -13.33 34.31 -9.72
C ALA A 133 -14.33 34.81 -10.78
N THR A 134 -15.45 35.40 -10.33
CA THR A 134 -16.24 36.53 -10.88
C THR A 134 -17.71 36.35 -10.42
N GLU A 135 -18.23 37.16 -9.48
CA GLU A 135 -18.80 38.51 -9.63
C GLU A 135 -20.31 38.51 -9.99
N SER A 136 -21.10 39.07 -9.07
CA SER A 136 -22.37 39.81 -9.22
C SER A 136 -23.58 39.22 -9.98
N ARG A 137 -24.69 38.99 -9.25
CA ARG A 137 -25.96 39.73 -9.41
C ARG A 137 -26.91 39.49 -8.22
#